data_AF-A0A256Z9R1-F1
#
_entry.id   AF-A0A256Z9R1-F1
#
_cell.length_a   1.000
_cell.length_b   1.000
_cell.length_c   1.000
_cell.angle_alpha   90.00
_cell.angle_beta   90.00
_cell.angle_gamma   90.00
#
_symmetry.space_group_name_H-M   'P 1'
#
loop_
_entity.id
_entity.type
_entity.pdbx_description
1 polymer ?
#
loop_
_entity_poly.entity_id
_entity_poly.type
_entity_poly.pdbx_seq_one_letter_code
_entity_poly.pdbx_strand_id
1 'polypeptide(L)'
;MVYYSRSFAALRGVLMPRIRKGAVQIRFEILEFLYYHTKPQLRTYIWRKATSLSYDDFLKHLFFLKEKGLVNETDDGFCRITEKGRKVYDELRNALPSIL
;
A
#
# COMPACT_ATOMS: atom_id res chain seq x y z
N MET A 1 30.04 16.19 -10.54
CA MET A 1 28.69 16.36 -11.12
C MET A 1 28.37 15.08 -11.89
N VAL A 2 27.37 14.25 -11.65
CA VAL A 2 26.18 14.23 -10.78
C VAL A 2 25.93 12.75 -10.45
N TYR A 3 25.42 12.46 -9.25
CA TYR A 3 25.19 11.14 -8.65
C TYR A 3 24.40 10.16 -9.54
N TYR A 4 24.97 8.96 -9.77
CA TYR A 4 24.24 7.82 -10.32
C TYR A 4 23.74 6.93 -9.17
N SER A 5 22.43 6.95 -8.96
CA SER A 5 21.58 5.86 -8.44
C SER A 5 22.16 4.94 -7.36
N ARG A 6 21.94 5.29 -6.09
CA ARG A 6 22.00 4.28 -5.00
C ARG A 6 20.78 3.37 -5.10
N SER A 7 20.99 2.24 -5.77
CA SER A 7 20.08 1.11 -5.86
C SER A 7 19.74 0.58 -4.46
N PHE A 8 18.50 0.79 -4.02
CA PHE A 8 17.92 0.22 -2.79
C PHE A 8 17.48 -1.26 -3.00
N ALA A 9 17.98 -1.93 -4.03
CA ALA A 9 17.49 -3.24 -4.47
C ALA A 9 18.25 -4.46 -3.91
N ALA A 10 19.37 -4.27 -3.21
CA ALA A 10 20.29 -5.39 -2.90
C ALA A 10 20.10 -6.08 -1.54
N LEU A 11 19.18 -5.64 -0.67
CA LEU A 11 18.98 -6.26 0.66
C LEU A 11 17.71 -7.13 0.78
N ARG A 12 16.99 -7.41 -0.32
CA ARG A 12 15.85 -8.35 -0.34
C ARG A 12 16.19 -9.72 -0.96
N GLY A 13 17.45 -10.11 -0.87
CA GLY A 13 17.98 -11.39 -1.36
C GLY A 13 18.13 -12.48 -0.30
N VAL A 14 17.48 -12.35 0.87
CA VAL A 14 17.35 -13.46 1.83
C VAL A 14 16.01 -14.12 1.55
N LEU A 15 16.03 -15.39 1.14
CA LEU A 15 14.89 -16.30 1.07
C LEU A 15 14.25 -16.45 2.47
N MET A 16 13.57 -15.41 2.95
CA MET A 16 12.59 -15.59 4.00
C MET A 16 11.52 -16.53 3.43
N PRO A 17 11.11 -17.59 4.15
CA PRO A 17 9.88 -18.29 3.81
C PRO A 17 8.84 -17.20 3.57
N ARG A 18 8.12 -17.25 2.44
CA ARG A 18 7.17 -16.20 2.09
C ARG A 18 6.05 -16.23 3.13
N ILE A 19 6.27 -15.60 4.29
CA ILE A 19 5.31 -15.48 5.38
C ILE A 19 4.11 -14.82 4.72
N ARG A 20 3.02 -15.58 4.61
CA ARG A 20 1.80 -15.07 4.00
C ARG A 20 1.34 -13.92 4.87
N LYS A 21 1.46 -12.70 4.35
CA LYS A 21 0.96 -11.50 5.01
C LYS A 21 -0.52 -11.68 5.26
N GLY A 22 -0.97 -11.34 6.47
CA GLY A 22 -2.39 -11.36 6.80
C GLY A 22 -3.16 -10.32 6.00
N ALA A 23 -4.46 -10.55 5.79
CA ALA A 23 -5.33 -9.62 5.07
C ALA A 23 -5.33 -8.20 5.66
N VAL A 24 -5.12 -8.06 6.97
CA VAL A 24 -5.02 -6.76 7.66
C VAL A 24 -3.72 -6.05 7.27
N GLN A 25 -2.58 -6.77 7.30
CA GLN A 25 -1.29 -6.22 6.94
C GLN A 25 -1.25 -5.76 5.47
N ILE A 26 -1.83 -6.53 4.56
CA ILE A 26 -1.93 -6.15 3.14
C ILE A 26 -2.73 -4.84 2.99
N ARG A 27 -3.88 -4.74 3.65
CA ARG A 27 -4.72 -3.53 3.60
C ARG A 27 -4.00 -2.33 4.22
N PHE A 28 -3.25 -2.54 5.30
CA PHE A 28 -2.41 -1.51 5.91
C PHE A 28 -1.33 -1.02 4.94
N GLU A 29 -0.61 -1.92 4.26
CA GLU A 29 0.42 -1.54 3.28
C GLU A 29 -0.15 -0.75 2.08
N ILE A 30 -1.36 -1.10 1.62
CA ILE A 30 -2.06 -0.33 0.57
C ILE A 30 -2.41 1.08 1.06
N LEU A 31 -2.92 1.20 2.28
CA LEU A 31 -3.24 2.50 2.89
C LEU A 31 -1.98 3.33 3.13
N GLU A 32 -0.91 2.73 3.64
CA GLU A 32 0.39 3.37 3.83
C GLU A 32 0.92 3.94 2.51
N PHE A 33 0.91 3.12 1.46
CA PHE A 33 1.35 3.55 0.14
C PHE A 33 0.57 4.77 -0.33
N LEU A 34 -0.76 4.74 -0.26
CA LEU A 34 -1.62 5.85 -0.67
C LEU A 34 -1.53 7.06 0.27
N TYR A 35 -1.22 6.86 1.54
CA TYR A 35 -1.08 7.94 2.52
C TYR A 35 0.11 8.84 2.18
N TYR A 36 1.27 8.24 1.88
CA TYR A 36 2.49 8.97 1.53
C TYR A 36 2.51 9.48 0.08
N HIS A 37 1.68 8.91 -0.81
CA HIS A 37 1.52 9.40 -2.18
C HIS A 37 0.29 10.31 -2.29
N THR A 38 0.50 11.63 -2.18
CA THR A 38 -0.57 12.63 -2.23
C THR A 38 -1.27 12.73 -3.59
N LYS A 39 -0.59 12.34 -4.67
CA LYS A 39 -1.16 12.31 -6.03
C LYS A 39 -1.95 11.01 -6.25
N PRO A 40 -3.09 11.04 -6.96
CA PRO A 40 -3.79 9.82 -7.37
C PRO A 40 -2.85 8.86 -8.10
N GLN A 41 -2.89 7.59 -7.73
CA GLN A 41 -2.00 6.54 -8.26
C GLN A 41 -2.81 5.54 -9.08
N LEU A 42 -2.31 5.12 -10.23
CA LEU A 42 -2.94 4.04 -10.99
C LEU A 42 -3.03 2.77 -10.14
N ARG A 43 -4.17 2.09 -10.21
CA ARG A 43 -4.40 0.82 -9.53
C ARG A 43 -3.29 -0.21 -9.78
N THR A 44 -2.85 -0.32 -11.04
CA THR A 44 -1.78 -1.24 -11.46
C THR A 44 -0.42 -0.84 -10.88
N TYR A 45 -0.18 0.45 -10.66
CA TYR A 45 1.05 0.94 -10.04
C TYR A 45 1.08 0.60 -8.54
N ILE A 46 -0.04 0.79 -7.84
CA ILE A 46 -0.18 0.41 -6.43
C ILE A 46 0.08 -1.08 -6.27
N TRP A 47 -0.56 -1.91 -7.09
CA TRP A 47 -0.36 -3.36 -7.05
C TRP A 47 1.13 -3.75 -7.14
N ARG A 48 1.85 -3.18 -8.12
CA ARG A 48 3.28 -3.47 -8.38
C ARG A 48 4.23 -2.96 -7.29
N LYS A 49 3.86 -1.88 -6.58
CA LYS A 49 4.77 -1.20 -5.64
C LYS A 49 4.44 -1.49 -4.18
N ALA A 50 3.17 -1.60 -3.82
CA ALA A 50 2.72 -1.79 -2.46
C ALA A 50 2.60 -3.27 -2.08
N THR A 51 2.46 -4.18 -3.05
CA THR A 51 2.15 -5.59 -2.76
C THR A 51 2.99 -6.57 -3.58
N SER A 52 3.02 -7.84 -3.13
CA SER A 52 3.60 -8.97 -3.87
C SER A 52 2.54 -10.04 -4.17
N LEU A 53 1.27 -9.65 -4.21
CA LEU A 53 0.12 -10.53 -4.36
C LEU A 53 -0.23 -10.78 -5.82
N SER A 54 -1.09 -11.78 -6.07
CA SER A 54 -1.81 -11.86 -7.33
C SER A 54 -2.66 -10.60 -7.54
N TYR A 55 -2.92 -10.24 -8.79
CA TYR A 55 -3.73 -9.08 -9.09
C TYR A 55 -5.17 -9.24 -8.57
N ASP A 56 -5.75 -10.44 -8.68
CA ASP A 56 -7.11 -10.72 -8.20
C ASP A 56 -7.24 -10.59 -6.67
N ASP A 57 -6.26 -11.07 -5.91
CA ASP A 57 -6.29 -10.93 -4.46
C ASP A 57 -6.07 -9.47 -4.04
N PHE A 58 -5.21 -8.74 -4.76
CA PHE A 58 -5.08 -7.29 -4.58
C PHE A 58 -6.42 -6.58 -4.83
N LEU A 59 -7.16 -6.94 -5.88
CA LEU A 59 -8.47 -6.35 -6.17
C LEU A 59 -9.47 -6.58 -5.03
N LYS A 60 -9.50 -7.76 -4.41
CA LYS A 60 -10.37 -8.03 -3.24
C LYS A 60 -10.06 -7.09 -2.08
N HIS A 61 -8.78 -6.87 -1.79
CA HIS A 61 -8.36 -5.96 -0.72
C HIS A 61 -8.66 -4.49 -1.05
N LEU A 62 -8.40 -4.07 -2.29
CA LEU A 62 -8.70 -2.71 -2.73
C LEU A 62 -10.22 -2.45 -2.73
N PHE A 63 -11.02 -3.41 -3.19
CA PHE A 63 -12.47 -3.33 -3.17
C PHE A 63 -13.01 -3.16 -1.75
N PHE A 64 -12.51 -3.96 -0.79
CA PHE A 64 -12.86 -3.79 0.62
C PHE A 64 -12.55 -2.37 1.13
N LEU A 65 -11.38 -1.82 0.79
CA LEU A 65 -11.00 -0.46 1.20
C LEU A 65 -11.90 0.60 0.57
N LYS A 66 -12.36 0.39 -0.67
CA LYS A 66 -13.34 1.24 -1.36
C LYS A 66 -14.71 1.18 -0.69
N GLU A 67 -15.23 -0.02 -0.42
CA GLU A 67 -16.53 -0.20 0.25
C GLU A 67 -16.55 0.44 1.64
N LYS A 68 -15.43 0.44 2.36
CA LYS A 68 -15.30 1.11 3.66
C LYS A 68 -15.12 2.63 3.55
N GLY A 69 -15.00 3.17 2.34
CA GLY A 69 -14.79 4.60 2.06
C GLY A 69 -13.41 5.11 2.46
N LEU A 70 -12.40 4.22 2.54
CA LEU A 70 -11.03 4.57 2.91
C LEU A 70 -10.20 4.96 1.68
N VAL A 71 -10.56 4.42 0.52
CA VAL A 71 -9.92 4.71 -0.77
C VAL A 71 -11.02 5.07 -1.77
N ASN A 72 -10.75 6.08 -2.60
CA ASN A 72 -11.59 6.41 -3.73
C ASN A 72 -10.84 6.07 -5.03
N GLU A 73 -11.55 5.51 -6.02
CA GLU A 73 -11.02 5.18 -7.33
C GLU A 73 -11.87 5.92 -8.37
N THR A 74 -11.22 6.69 -9.25
CA THR A 74 -11.90 7.34 -10.38
C THR A 74 -12.22 6.34 -11.49
N ASP A 75 -13.09 6.72 -12.43
CA ASP A 75 -13.45 5.85 -13.57
C ASP A 75 -12.22 5.48 -14.42
N ASP A 76 -11.22 6.35 -14.45
CA ASP A 76 -9.92 6.13 -15.12
C ASP A 76 -8.97 5.18 -14.34
N GLY A 77 -9.39 4.63 -13.20
CA GLY A 77 -8.62 3.66 -12.41
C GLY A 77 -7.53 4.27 -11.53
N PHE A 78 -7.59 5.58 -11.25
CA PHE A 78 -6.70 6.23 -10.30
C PHE A 78 -7.27 6.15 -8.89
N CYS A 79 -6.50 5.58 -7.97
CA CYS A 79 -6.86 5.49 -6.56
C CYS A 79 -6.20 6.61 -5.74
N ARG A 80 -6.94 7.14 -4.79
CA ARG A 80 -6.45 8.08 -3.76
C ARG A 80 -7.01 7.72 -2.40
N ILE A 81 -6.24 7.96 -1.34
CA ILE A 81 -6.76 7.84 0.03
C ILE A 81 -7.79 8.95 0.29
N THR A 82 -8.87 8.62 1.01
CA THR A 82 -9.85 9.62 1.47
C THR A 82 -9.39 10.25 2.79
N GLU A 83 -10.02 11.34 3.22
CA GLU A 83 -9.78 11.91 4.55
C GLU A 83 -10.06 10.88 5.67
N LYS A 84 -11.15 10.10 5.51
CA LYS A 84 -11.47 8.99 6.41
C LYS A 84 -10.35 7.93 6.42
N GLY A 85 -9.84 7.58 5.24
CA GLY A 85 -8.71 6.66 5.10
C GLY A 85 -7.45 7.16 5.80
N ARG A 86 -7.14 8.46 5.70
CA ARG A 86 -6.00 9.07 6.39
C ARG A 86 -6.13 8.94 7.91
N LYS A 87 -7.29 9.31 8.47
CA LYS A 87 -7.56 9.19 9.91
C LYS A 87 -7.37 7.77 10.42
N VAL A 88 -7.96 6.79 9.72
CA VAL A 88 -7.82 5.36 10.08
C VAL A 88 -6.37 4.91 10.00
N TYR A 89 -5.61 5.35 8.99
CA TYR A 89 -4.19 5.03 8.91
C TYR A 89 -3.39 5.65 10.05
N ASP A 90 -3.65 6.92 10.40
CA ASP A 90 -3.00 7.59 11.53
C ASP A 90 -3.30 6.86 12.85
N GLU A 91 -4.55 6.49 13.09
CA GLU A 91 -4.96 5.69 14.25
C GLU A 91 -4.27 4.33 14.30
N LEU A 92 -4.24 3.60 13.18
CA LEU A 92 -3.54 2.31 13.09
C LEU A 92 -2.04 2.47 13.34
N ARG A 93 -1.41 3.48 12.74
CA ARG A 93 0.03 3.76 12.93
C ARG A 93 0.34 4.13 14.38
N ASN A 94 -0.49 4.96 15.01
CA ASN A 94 -0.33 5.39 16.40
C ASN A 94 -0.68 4.31 17.42
N ALA A 95 -1.48 3.31 17.03
CA ALA A 95 -1.77 2.13 17.84
C ALA A 95 -0.69 1.02 17.71
N LEU A 96 0.19 1.12 16.72
CA LEU A 96 1.33 0.21 16.49
C LEU A 96 2.71 0.78 16.90
N PRO A 97 2.88 1.64 17.93
CA PRO A 97 4.16 2.27 18.25
C PRO A 97 5.18 1.28 18.86
N SER A 98 4.82 0.00 19.05
CA SER A 98 5.71 -1.03 19.58
C SER A 98 6.37 -1.92 18.51
N ILE A 99 6.28 -1.60 17.21
CA ILE A 99 6.81 -2.45 16.13
C ILE A 99 7.93 -1.77 15.30
N LEU A 100 8.25 -0.50 15.56
CA LEU A 100 9.39 0.19 14.96
C LEU A 100 10.61 0.19 15.87
#